data_AF-A0AAV9USJ0-F1
#
_entry.id   AF-A0AAV9USJ0-F1
#
_cell.length_a   1.000
_cell.length_b   1.000
_cell.length_c   1.000
_cell.angle_alpha   90.00
_cell.angle_beta   90.00
_cell.angle_gamma   90.00
#
_symmetry.space_group_name_H-M   'P 1'
#
loop_
_entity.id
_entity.type
_entity.pdbx_description
1 polymer ?
#
loop_
_entity_poly.entity_id
_entity_poly.type
_entity_poly.pdbx_seq_one_letter_code
_entity_poly.pdbx_strand_id
1 'polypeptide(L)'
;MASKSSHRVLRQGLLGFGARWNPSPALQGSRIGLNGYRLNHAQGSAASSASYTPEQAAILSAALSHVPSQGFTDSALLSGVKESGYLDVTTNLFPQGPFDIVKYHLVTQRERLNKFAESEEWKDLQATNPRLGTTSKIRALCIERLKQNKDVIRRWPEAVALMKYPTNLQSSTSELFSLADTMWNIAGDRTVDVSWYTKRGILSGIYAATEVYMSQDKSDRFTNTWAFLDERLADSASVGSTVGRVGQYLDYARYNVVNVLRSKGVKI
;
A
#
# COMPACT_ATOMS: atom_id res chain seq x y z
N MET A 1 -11.07 68.47 -20.00
CA MET A 1 -10.97 69.74 -19.25
C MET A 1 -11.65 69.51 -17.90
N ALA A 2 -10.90 69.16 -16.85
CA ALA A 2 -10.23 70.08 -15.90
C ALA A 2 -11.28 70.89 -15.09
N SER A 3 -11.23 71.08 -13.77
CA SER A 3 -10.24 70.74 -12.73
C SER A 3 -10.68 71.44 -11.42
N LYS A 4 -10.51 70.77 -10.26
CA LYS A 4 -10.22 71.30 -8.89
C LYS A 4 -11.29 72.23 -8.24
N SER A 5 -11.40 72.45 -6.93
CA SER A 5 -10.53 72.38 -5.73
C SER A 5 -11.47 72.40 -4.49
N SER A 6 -11.37 71.54 -3.47
CA SER A 6 -10.47 71.57 -2.28
C SER A 6 -10.62 72.75 -1.31
N HIS A 7 -11.04 72.44 -0.07
CA HIS A 7 -10.77 73.05 1.25
C HIS A 7 -11.16 71.96 2.28
N ARG A 8 -10.34 71.26 3.09
CA ARG A 8 -9.24 71.57 4.05
C ARG A 8 -9.75 72.50 5.17
N VAL A 9 -9.76 72.12 6.46
CA VAL A 9 -8.58 72.16 7.37
C VAL A 9 -8.94 71.76 8.85
N LEU A 10 -8.10 70.89 9.45
CA LEU A 10 -7.56 70.78 10.85
C LEU A 10 -8.50 70.60 12.09
N ARG A 11 -8.11 69.96 13.22
CA ARG A 11 -6.82 69.87 13.99
C ARG A 11 -6.91 68.72 15.03
N GLN A 12 -5.87 67.86 15.21
CA GLN A 12 -4.95 67.70 16.37
C GLN A 12 -5.61 67.45 17.76
N GLY A 13 -5.15 66.59 18.69
CA GLY A 13 -3.96 65.73 18.86
C GLY A 13 -3.68 65.44 20.36
N LEU A 14 -2.86 64.41 20.64
CA LEU A 14 -2.07 64.11 21.88
C LEU A 14 -2.85 63.64 23.14
N LEU A 15 -2.47 62.60 23.90
CA LEU A 15 -1.19 62.18 24.53
C LEU A 15 -1.17 60.61 24.64
N GLY A 16 -0.10 59.81 24.67
CA GLY A 16 1.32 60.01 24.96
C GLY A 16 1.71 59.52 26.37
N PHE A 17 2.03 58.23 26.57
CA PHE A 17 2.86 57.58 27.65
C PHE A 17 2.72 56.05 27.42
N GLY A 18 3.71 55.16 27.34
CA GLY A 18 5.11 55.19 27.73
C GLY A 18 5.41 53.99 28.66
N ALA A 19 5.59 52.77 28.14
CA ALA A 19 6.28 51.70 28.85
C ALA A 19 6.79 50.62 27.88
N ARG A 20 8.11 50.69 27.64
CA ARG A 20 8.92 49.77 26.87
C ARG A 20 9.35 48.64 27.81
N TRP A 21 8.99 47.39 27.50
CA TRP A 21 9.64 46.22 28.09
C TRP A 21 10.33 45.44 26.98
N ASN A 22 11.65 45.29 27.13
CA ASN A 22 12.55 44.56 26.25
C ASN A 22 13.28 43.53 27.12
N PRO A 23 13.16 42.22 26.85
CA PRO A 23 14.16 41.26 27.26
C PRO A 23 15.04 40.85 26.08
N SER A 24 16.36 41.03 26.24
CA SER A 24 17.40 40.39 25.43
C SER A 24 17.86 39.07 26.10
N PRO A 25 18.84 38.33 25.54
CA PRO A 25 18.63 37.12 24.76
C PRO A 25 19.16 35.90 25.52
N ALA A 26 18.29 34.98 25.92
CA ALA A 26 18.71 33.69 26.41
C ALA A 26 17.63 32.66 26.10
N LEU A 27 18.07 31.50 25.61
CA LEU A 27 17.27 30.36 25.15
C LEU A 27 16.68 30.55 23.75
N GLN A 28 17.59 30.53 22.79
CA GLN A 28 17.34 30.04 21.44
C GLN A 28 16.98 28.54 21.54
N GLY A 29 15.75 28.27 21.97
CA GLY A 29 15.14 26.95 21.95
C GLY A 29 14.57 26.71 20.56
N SER A 30 15.26 25.87 19.80
CA SER A 30 14.93 25.38 18.48
C SER A 30 13.42 25.30 18.23
N ARG A 31 12.94 26.03 17.22
CA ARG A 31 11.69 25.69 16.54
C ARG A 31 11.90 24.32 15.90
N ILE A 32 11.62 23.27 16.65
CA ILE A 32 11.51 21.92 16.11
C ILE A 32 10.26 21.95 15.24
N GLY A 33 10.48 22.17 13.95
CA GLY A 33 9.48 21.83 12.94
C GLY A 33 9.13 20.37 13.16
N LEU A 34 7.84 20.09 13.41
CA LEU A 34 7.30 18.73 13.41
C LEU A 34 7.22 18.20 11.96
N ASN A 35 8.32 18.34 11.23
CA ASN A 35 8.56 17.81 9.89
C ASN A 35 9.32 16.47 9.99
N GLY A 36 9.13 15.75 11.10
CA GLY A 36 9.99 14.68 11.57
C GLY A 36 9.23 13.49 12.14
N TYR A 37 8.15 13.06 11.50
CA TYR A 37 7.59 11.72 11.72
C TYR A 37 7.36 10.99 10.39
N ARG A 38 8.36 11.01 9.51
CA ARG A 38 8.63 9.82 8.68
C ARG A 38 9.25 8.79 9.61
N LEU A 39 8.42 8.12 10.42
CA LEU A 39 8.82 6.85 11.00
C LEU A 39 9.05 5.91 9.82
N ASN A 40 10.30 5.50 9.67
CA ASN A 40 10.78 4.53 8.70
C ASN A 40 10.12 3.15 8.92
N HIS A 41 8.81 3.03 8.72
CA HIS A 41 8.09 1.76 8.79
C HIS A 41 8.09 0.98 7.46
N ALA A 42 8.96 1.38 6.53
CA ALA A 42 9.30 0.62 5.33
C ALA A 42 10.71 -0.01 5.39
N GLN A 43 11.31 -0.14 6.59
CA GLN A 43 12.49 -0.99 6.80
C GLN A 43 12.11 -2.33 7.45
N GLY A 44 11.00 -2.92 6.98
CA GLY A 44 10.87 -4.37 6.95
C GLY A 44 11.12 -4.79 5.51
N SER A 45 12.39 -4.87 5.12
CA SER A 45 12.89 -5.45 3.86
C SER A 45 11.85 -5.44 2.73
N ALA A 46 11.49 -4.26 2.22
CA ALA A 46 10.87 -4.17 0.91
C ALA A 46 11.99 -4.59 -0.05
N ALA A 47 12.08 -5.89 -0.28
CA ALA A 47 12.92 -6.51 -1.27
C ALA A 47 12.50 -5.91 -2.61
N SER A 48 13.14 -4.79 -2.95
CA SER A 48 13.36 -4.46 -4.34
C SER A 48 13.98 -5.71 -4.99
N SER A 49 13.81 -5.83 -6.29
CA SER A 49 14.57 -6.68 -7.22
C SER A 49 16.05 -6.97 -6.88
N ALA A 50 16.66 -6.32 -5.88
CA ALA A 50 17.93 -6.64 -5.25
C ALA A 50 18.01 -7.96 -4.44
N SER A 51 16.95 -8.80 -4.36
CA SER A 51 17.09 -10.14 -3.73
C SER A 51 17.79 -11.17 -4.63
N TYR A 52 17.78 -10.96 -5.94
CA TYR A 52 18.40 -11.87 -6.92
C TYR A 52 19.42 -11.10 -7.77
N THR A 53 20.53 -11.74 -8.11
CA THR A 53 21.46 -11.18 -9.10
C THR A 53 20.79 -11.14 -10.48
N PRO A 54 21.30 -10.35 -11.44
CA PRO A 54 20.77 -10.34 -12.81
C PRO A 54 20.70 -11.74 -13.45
N GLU A 55 21.67 -12.60 -13.16
CA GLU A 55 21.74 -13.97 -13.64
C GLU A 55 20.65 -14.85 -12.99
N GLN A 56 20.48 -14.75 -11.66
CA GLN A 56 19.41 -15.44 -10.96
C GLN A 56 18.02 -14.99 -11.45
N ALA A 57 17.84 -13.69 -11.67
CA ALA A 57 16.61 -13.13 -12.20
C ALA A 57 16.32 -13.61 -13.64
N ALA A 58 17.35 -13.73 -14.49
CA ALA A 58 17.21 -14.28 -15.84
C ALA A 58 16.75 -15.75 -15.80
N ILE A 59 17.38 -16.57 -14.94
CA ILE A 59 16.98 -17.98 -14.74
C ILE A 59 15.55 -18.09 -14.23
N LEU A 60 15.16 -17.30 -13.23
CA LEU A 60 13.80 -17.34 -12.66
C LEU A 60 12.75 -16.84 -13.66
N SER A 61 13.09 -15.84 -14.48
CA SER A 61 12.24 -15.39 -15.58
C SER A 61 12.06 -16.48 -16.63
N ALA A 62 13.13 -17.19 -17.01
CA ALA A 62 13.05 -18.33 -17.92
C ALA A 62 12.22 -19.47 -17.31
N ALA A 63 12.44 -19.81 -16.03
CA ALA A 63 11.67 -20.83 -15.32
C ALA A 63 10.16 -20.51 -15.27
N LEU A 64 9.80 -19.23 -15.07
CA LEU A 64 8.39 -18.79 -15.10
C LEU A 64 7.69 -19.08 -16.42
N SER A 65 8.40 -19.05 -17.55
CA SER A 65 7.84 -19.38 -18.86
C SER A 65 7.44 -20.86 -19.00
N HIS A 66 8.07 -21.74 -18.20
CA HIS A 66 7.78 -23.18 -18.15
C HIS A 66 6.71 -23.54 -17.13
N VAL A 67 6.34 -22.64 -16.21
CA VAL A 67 5.32 -22.90 -15.18
C VAL A 67 3.97 -23.33 -15.76
N PRO A 68 3.42 -22.76 -16.85
CA PRO A 68 2.12 -23.18 -17.37
C PRO A 68 2.06 -24.69 -17.68
N SER A 69 3.14 -25.26 -18.22
CA SER A 69 3.24 -26.69 -18.54
C SER A 69 3.72 -27.53 -17.36
N GLN A 70 4.75 -27.09 -16.64
CA GLN A 70 5.46 -27.90 -15.64
C GLN A 70 5.07 -27.62 -14.17
N GLY A 71 4.28 -26.57 -13.93
CA GLY A 71 3.91 -26.12 -12.58
C GLY A 71 5.04 -25.40 -11.84
N PHE A 72 4.80 -25.06 -10.58
CA PHE A 72 5.82 -24.49 -9.69
C PHE A 72 6.67 -25.62 -9.08
N THR A 73 7.55 -26.20 -9.88
CA THR A 73 8.31 -27.42 -9.55
C THR A 73 9.81 -27.28 -9.80
N ASP A 74 10.61 -28.22 -9.29
CA ASP A 74 12.05 -28.27 -9.55
C ASP A 74 12.35 -28.46 -11.04
N SER A 75 11.47 -29.15 -11.77
CA SER A 75 11.57 -29.29 -13.22
C SER A 75 11.51 -27.94 -13.92
N ALA A 76 10.57 -27.06 -13.53
CA ALA A 76 10.46 -25.73 -14.12
C ALA A 76 11.71 -24.88 -13.84
N LEU A 77 12.25 -24.98 -12.62
CA LEU A 77 13.51 -24.32 -12.25
C LEU A 77 14.68 -24.83 -13.10
N LEU A 78 14.81 -26.15 -13.24
CA LEU A 78 15.83 -26.79 -14.04
C LEU A 78 15.73 -26.41 -15.52
N SER A 79 14.51 -26.33 -16.07
CA SER A 79 14.28 -25.84 -17.43
C SER A 79 14.76 -24.40 -17.61
N GLY A 80 14.50 -23.51 -16.64
CA GLY A 80 15.01 -22.14 -16.68
C GLY A 80 16.55 -22.06 -16.63
N VAL A 81 17.19 -22.92 -15.83
CA VAL A 81 18.65 -23.04 -15.76
C VAL A 81 19.24 -23.49 -17.11
N LYS A 82 18.66 -24.53 -17.70
CA LYS A 82 19.10 -25.08 -18.99
C LYS A 82 18.91 -24.10 -20.14
N GLU A 83 17.77 -23.42 -20.19
CA GLU A 83 17.48 -22.40 -21.20
C GLU A 83 18.44 -21.21 -21.10
N SER A 84 18.86 -20.87 -19.88
CA SER A 84 19.85 -19.82 -19.63
C SER A 84 21.30 -20.25 -19.92
N GLY A 85 21.51 -21.49 -20.41
CA GLY A 85 22.83 -22.00 -20.81
C GLY A 85 23.73 -22.43 -19.65
N TYR A 86 23.17 -22.63 -18.45
CA TYR A 86 23.91 -23.06 -17.27
C TYR A 86 23.78 -24.57 -17.00
N LEU A 87 24.66 -25.10 -16.16
CA LEU A 87 24.65 -26.51 -15.73
C LEU A 87 23.57 -26.76 -14.68
N ASP A 88 23.06 -27.99 -14.61
CA ASP A 88 22.01 -28.42 -13.67
C ASP A 88 22.35 -28.10 -12.20
N VAL A 89 23.64 -28.11 -11.83
CA VAL A 89 24.14 -27.76 -10.49
C VAL A 89 23.85 -26.31 -10.08
N THR A 90 23.59 -25.42 -11.04
CA THR A 90 23.22 -24.01 -10.81
C THR A 90 21.88 -23.88 -10.08
N THR A 91 21.05 -24.92 -10.06
CA THR A 91 19.84 -24.95 -9.21
C THR A 91 20.15 -24.74 -7.72
N ASN A 92 21.36 -25.06 -7.26
CA ASN A 92 21.81 -24.79 -5.88
C ASN A 92 21.90 -23.30 -5.52
N LEU A 93 21.83 -22.39 -6.51
CA LEU A 93 21.73 -20.94 -6.26
C LEU A 93 20.36 -20.51 -5.73
N PHE A 94 19.39 -21.41 -5.69
CA PHE A 94 18.01 -21.17 -5.26
C PHE A 94 17.70 -22.02 -4.02
N PRO A 95 18.07 -21.57 -2.81
CA PRO A 95 17.96 -22.37 -1.59
C PRO A 95 16.49 -22.67 -1.20
N GLN A 96 15.52 -21.95 -1.75
CA GLN A 96 14.09 -22.20 -1.54
C GLN A 96 13.47 -23.00 -2.70
N GLY A 97 14.28 -23.41 -3.67
CA GLY A 97 13.89 -24.24 -4.80
C GLY A 97 12.73 -23.64 -5.59
N PRO A 98 11.63 -24.37 -5.82
CA PRO A 98 10.50 -23.87 -6.61
C PRO A 98 9.81 -22.65 -5.99
N PHE A 99 9.96 -22.42 -4.69
CA PHE A 99 9.42 -21.22 -4.05
C PHE A 99 10.14 -19.94 -4.49
N ASP A 100 11.42 -20.01 -4.91
CA ASP A 100 12.12 -18.85 -5.47
C ASP A 100 11.43 -18.35 -6.77
N ILE A 101 10.83 -19.26 -7.55
CA ILE A 101 10.00 -18.89 -8.73
C ILE A 101 8.76 -18.11 -8.30
N VAL A 102 8.06 -18.60 -7.26
CA VAL A 102 6.87 -17.94 -6.71
C VAL A 102 7.22 -16.56 -6.17
N LYS A 103 8.27 -16.47 -5.35
CA LYS A 103 8.74 -15.23 -4.74
C LYS A 103 9.14 -14.21 -5.80
N TYR A 104 9.88 -14.63 -6.82
CA TYR A 104 10.24 -13.80 -7.96
C TYR A 104 9.00 -13.25 -8.67
N HIS A 105 8.02 -14.12 -8.98
CA HIS A 105 6.74 -13.68 -9.57
C HIS A 105 6.02 -12.64 -8.71
N LEU A 106 5.86 -12.89 -7.40
CA LEU A 106 5.19 -11.96 -6.49
C LEU A 106 5.83 -10.56 -6.52
N VAL A 107 7.15 -10.50 -6.40
CA VAL A 107 7.93 -9.24 -6.39
C VAL A 107 7.86 -8.55 -7.73
N THR A 108 8.15 -9.25 -8.83
CA THR A 108 8.16 -8.66 -10.18
C THR A 108 6.79 -8.10 -10.57
N GLN A 109 5.70 -8.80 -10.25
CA GLN A 109 4.36 -8.31 -10.57
C GLN A 109 3.93 -7.13 -9.69
N ARG A 110 4.37 -7.06 -8.42
CA ARG A 110 4.21 -5.85 -7.59
C ARG A 110 4.98 -4.67 -8.19
N GLU A 111 6.23 -4.87 -8.61
CA GLU A 111 7.03 -3.83 -9.26
C GLU A 111 6.42 -3.37 -10.60
N ARG A 112 5.83 -4.29 -11.38
CA ARG A 112 5.06 -3.92 -12.59
C ARG A 112 3.83 -3.08 -12.26
N LEU A 113 3.16 -3.34 -11.14
CA LEU A 113 2.05 -2.49 -10.68
C LEU A 113 2.51 -1.05 -10.35
N ASN A 114 3.70 -0.88 -9.77
CA ASN A 114 4.30 0.45 -9.59
C ASN A 114 4.55 1.15 -10.92
N LYS A 115 5.11 0.45 -11.91
CA LYS A 115 5.30 1.00 -13.27
C LYS A 115 3.98 1.36 -13.95
N PHE A 116 2.93 0.54 -13.74
CA PHE A 116 1.59 0.84 -14.22
C PHE A 116 1.04 2.15 -13.65
N ALA A 117 1.35 2.48 -12.39
CA ALA A 117 0.93 3.75 -11.79
C ALA A 117 1.54 4.99 -12.46
N GLU A 118 2.65 4.83 -13.19
CA GLU A 118 3.31 5.91 -13.94
C GLU A 118 2.82 6.00 -15.40
N SER A 119 2.05 5.01 -15.86
CA SER A 119 1.56 4.91 -17.24
C SER A 119 0.51 5.98 -17.56
N GLU A 120 0.41 6.34 -18.85
CA GLU A 120 -0.64 7.24 -19.33
C GLU A 120 -2.03 6.62 -19.13
N GLU A 121 -2.18 5.30 -19.26
CA GLU A 121 -3.46 4.62 -19.01
C GLU A 121 -4.01 4.89 -17.60
N TRP A 122 -3.16 4.79 -16.58
CA TRP A 122 -3.57 5.09 -15.20
C TRP A 122 -3.87 6.58 -14.99
N LYS A 123 -3.11 7.47 -15.63
CA LYS A 123 -3.35 8.92 -15.57
C LYS A 123 -4.67 9.29 -16.25
N ASP A 124 -4.93 8.74 -17.42
CA ASP A 124 -6.16 8.95 -18.20
C ASP A 124 -7.39 8.43 -17.47
N LEU A 125 -7.28 7.26 -16.83
CA LEU A 125 -8.36 6.71 -16.01
C LEU A 125 -8.73 7.67 -14.86
N GLN A 126 -7.74 8.28 -14.22
CA GLN A 126 -7.95 9.28 -13.16
C GLN A 126 -8.45 10.63 -13.71
N ALA A 127 -7.97 11.06 -14.87
CA ALA A 127 -8.37 12.32 -15.50
C ALA A 127 -9.82 12.26 -16.03
N THR A 128 -10.20 11.14 -16.62
CA THR A 128 -11.57 10.89 -17.15
C THR A 128 -12.59 10.74 -16.02
N ASN A 129 -12.15 10.26 -14.85
CA ASN A 129 -13.00 10.04 -13.68
C ASN A 129 -12.45 10.82 -12.46
N PRO A 130 -12.54 12.16 -12.42
CA PRO A 130 -11.98 12.95 -11.33
C PRO A 130 -12.67 12.70 -9.97
N ARG A 131 -13.89 12.12 -10.00
CA ARG A 131 -14.64 11.69 -8.80
C ARG A 131 -14.45 10.22 -8.45
N LEU A 132 -13.47 9.54 -9.05
CA LEU A 132 -13.21 8.13 -8.79
C LEU A 132 -12.81 7.96 -7.31
N GLY A 133 -13.70 7.32 -6.55
CA GLY A 133 -13.47 7.05 -5.13
C GLY A 133 -12.26 6.13 -4.93
N THR A 134 -11.64 6.21 -3.76
CA THR A 134 -10.47 5.38 -3.41
C THR A 134 -10.77 3.89 -3.57
N THR A 135 -11.96 3.42 -3.20
CA THR A 135 -12.37 2.02 -3.40
C THR A 135 -12.35 1.61 -4.87
N SER A 136 -12.79 2.46 -5.79
CA SER A 136 -12.76 2.19 -7.23
C SER A 136 -11.33 2.17 -7.78
N LYS A 137 -10.43 3.01 -7.25
CA LYS A 137 -8.99 2.95 -7.57
C LYS A 137 -8.38 1.64 -7.11
N ILE A 138 -8.63 1.24 -5.86
CA ILE A 138 -8.16 -0.03 -5.30
C ILE A 138 -8.67 -1.21 -6.13
N ARG A 139 -9.97 -1.21 -6.47
CA ARG A 139 -10.56 -2.22 -7.36
C ARG A 139 -9.82 -2.32 -8.69
N ALA A 140 -9.56 -1.19 -9.36
CA ALA A 140 -8.83 -1.17 -10.63
C ALA A 140 -7.41 -1.74 -10.50
N LEU A 141 -6.69 -1.37 -9.43
CA LEU A 141 -5.35 -1.88 -9.15
C LEU A 141 -5.34 -3.39 -8.82
N CYS A 142 -6.32 -3.88 -8.07
CA CYS A 142 -6.50 -5.31 -7.82
C CYS A 142 -6.73 -6.07 -9.13
N ILE A 143 -7.61 -5.57 -10.00
CA ILE A 143 -7.88 -6.19 -11.31
C ILE A 143 -6.62 -6.21 -12.16
N GLU A 144 -5.90 -5.09 -12.26
CA GLU A 144 -4.66 -5.06 -13.04
C GLU A 144 -3.61 -6.02 -12.52
N ARG A 145 -3.43 -6.10 -11.20
CA ARG A 145 -2.51 -7.06 -10.62
C ARG A 145 -2.96 -8.51 -10.85
N LEU A 146 -4.25 -8.82 -10.74
CA LEU A 146 -4.78 -10.17 -10.96
C LEU A 146 -4.67 -10.62 -12.43
N LYS A 147 -4.90 -9.71 -13.38
CA LYS A 147 -4.70 -9.99 -14.83
C LYS A 147 -3.29 -10.44 -15.15
N GLN A 148 -2.29 -9.96 -14.40
CA GLN A 148 -0.90 -10.37 -14.57
C GLN A 148 -0.63 -11.84 -14.19
N ASN A 149 -1.57 -12.52 -13.52
CA ASN A 149 -1.47 -13.95 -13.23
C ASN A 149 -2.06 -14.84 -14.33
N LYS A 150 -2.64 -14.29 -15.40
CA LYS A 150 -3.41 -15.06 -16.41
C LYS A 150 -2.72 -16.33 -16.92
N ASP A 151 -1.40 -16.30 -17.09
CA ASP A 151 -0.63 -17.40 -17.68
C ASP A 151 -0.31 -18.50 -16.64
N VAL A 152 -0.24 -18.13 -15.36
CA VAL A 152 0.11 -19.04 -14.25
C VAL A 152 -1.08 -19.41 -13.36
N ILE A 153 -2.26 -18.81 -13.58
CA ILE A 153 -3.39 -18.87 -12.65
C ILE A 153 -3.92 -20.30 -12.42
N ARG A 154 -3.81 -21.17 -13.43
CA ARG A 154 -4.22 -22.59 -13.33
C ARG A 154 -3.27 -23.42 -12.47
N ARG A 155 -2.02 -22.97 -12.33
CA ARG A 155 -0.97 -23.55 -11.48
C ARG A 155 -0.84 -22.84 -10.13
N TRP A 156 -1.60 -21.77 -9.93
CA TRP A 156 -1.54 -20.98 -8.70
C TRP A 156 -1.83 -21.77 -7.40
N PRO A 157 -2.70 -22.81 -7.38
CA PRO A 157 -2.86 -23.64 -6.18
C PRO A 157 -1.54 -24.29 -5.71
N GLU A 158 -0.64 -24.63 -6.64
CA GLU A 158 0.69 -25.18 -6.34
C GLU A 158 1.58 -24.10 -5.68
N ALA A 159 1.57 -22.88 -6.22
CA ALA A 159 2.25 -21.74 -5.59
C ALA A 159 1.72 -21.47 -4.18
N VAL A 160 0.41 -21.50 -3.99
CA VAL A 160 -0.22 -21.33 -2.67
C VAL A 160 0.19 -22.43 -1.70
N ALA A 161 0.38 -23.66 -2.16
CA ALA A 161 0.92 -24.74 -1.33
C ALA A 161 2.36 -24.43 -0.89
N LEU A 162 3.21 -23.96 -1.80
CA LEU A 162 4.59 -23.55 -1.49
C LEU A 162 4.64 -22.38 -0.49
N MET A 163 3.74 -21.41 -0.61
CA MET A 163 3.65 -20.25 0.29
C MET A 163 3.24 -20.62 1.72
N LYS A 164 2.53 -21.74 1.91
CA LYS A 164 2.04 -22.18 3.23
C LYS A 164 3.12 -22.82 4.09
N TYR A 165 4.25 -23.24 3.52
CA TYR A 165 5.34 -23.81 4.31
C TYR A 165 5.87 -22.78 5.32
N PRO A 166 6.12 -23.16 6.60
CA PRO A 166 6.53 -22.21 7.63
C PRO A 166 7.77 -21.37 7.28
N THR A 167 8.71 -21.95 6.54
CA THR A 167 9.93 -21.29 6.07
C THR A 167 9.66 -20.19 5.03
N ASN A 168 8.55 -20.32 4.29
CA ASN A 168 8.18 -19.45 3.17
C ASN A 168 7.11 -18.43 3.58
N LEU A 169 6.30 -18.77 4.59
CA LEU A 169 5.12 -18.02 5.02
C LEU A 169 5.44 -16.56 5.35
N GLN A 170 6.54 -16.30 6.04
CA GLN A 170 6.94 -14.93 6.38
C GLN A 170 7.25 -14.11 5.13
N SER A 171 7.96 -14.70 4.14
CA SER A 171 8.28 -14.01 2.89
C SER A 171 7.02 -13.75 2.06
N SER A 172 6.11 -14.71 1.96
CA SER A 172 4.87 -14.58 1.19
C SER A 172 3.91 -13.57 1.80
N THR A 173 3.74 -13.59 3.13
CA THR A 173 2.85 -12.64 3.83
C THR A 173 3.41 -11.23 3.82
N SER A 174 4.73 -11.06 3.98
CA SER A 174 5.39 -9.76 3.82
C SER A 174 5.14 -9.19 2.43
N GLU A 175 5.29 -10.01 1.38
CA GLU A 175 5.06 -9.55 0.01
C GLU A 175 3.59 -9.20 -0.27
N LEU A 176 2.64 -10.00 0.24
CA LEU A 176 1.22 -9.68 0.13
C LEU A 176 0.87 -8.37 0.86
N PHE A 177 1.51 -8.08 1.98
CA PHE A 177 1.30 -6.84 2.73
C PHE A 177 1.92 -5.64 2.00
N SER A 178 3.13 -5.79 1.45
CA SER A 178 3.77 -4.77 0.60
C SER A 178 2.99 -4.48 -0.68
N LEU A 179 2.33 -5.50 -1.26
CA LEU A 179 1.42 -5.30 -2.39
C LEU A 179 0.21 -4.43 -1.99
N ALA A 180 -0.42 -4.72 -0.85
CA ALA A 180 -1.53 -3.91 -0.34
C ALA A 180 -1.09 -2.47 -0.05
N ASP A 181 0.08 -2.28 0.56
CA ASP A 181 0.67 -0.95 0.79
C ASP A 181 0.89 -0.20 -0.53
N THR A 182 1.44 -0.88 -1.53
CA THR A 182 1.65 -0.35 -2.88
C THR A 182 0.33 0.12 -3.50
N MET A 183 -0.72 -0.70 -3.44
CA MET A 183 -2.04 -0.34 -3.97
C MET A 183 -2.63 0.88 -3.26
N TRP A 184 -2.54 0.95 -1.93
CA TRP A 184 -3.01 2.10 -1.16
C TRP A 184 -2.23 3.38 -1.46
N ASN A 185 -0.91 3.27 -1.64
CA ASN A 185 -0.05 4.38 -2.02
C ASN A 185 -0.43 4.92 -3.41
N ILE A 186 -0.55 4.03 -4.42
CA ILE A 186 -0.97 4.41 -5.78
C ILE A 186 -2.37 5.03 -5.78
N ALA A 187 -3.29 4.52 -4.95
CA ALA A 187 -4.64 5.07 -4.82
C ALA A 187 -4.67 6.46 -4.15
N GLY A 188 -3.55 6.91 -3.57
CA GLY A 188 -3.40 8.23 -2.95
C GLY A 188 -3.76 8.28 -1.46
N ASP A 189 -3.86 7.13 -0.78
CA ASP A 189 -4.09 7.11 0.66
C ASP A 189 -2.86 7.60 1.43
N ARG A 190 -3.06 8.65 2.25
CA ARG A 190 -2.02 9.24 3.09
C ARG A 190 -2.25 8.97 4.58
N THR A 191 -3.06 7.96 4.93
CA THR A 191 -3.33 7.67 6.34
C THR A 191 -2.10 7.10 7.01
N VAL A 192 -1.80 7.57 8.23
CA VAL A 192 -0.63 7.14 9.03
C VAL A 192 -1.02 6.62 10.42
N ASP A 193 -2.32 6.56 10.71
CA ASP A 193 -2.86 6.15 12.02
C ASP A 193 -3.02 4.63 12.12
N VAL A 194 -3.60 4.13 13.22
CA VAL A 194 -3.95 2.70 13.44
C VAL A 194 -4.77 2.10 12.28
N SER A 195 -5.49 2.94 11.54
CA SER A 195 -6.19 2.55 10.31
C SER A 195 -5.26 2.03 9.20
N TRP A 196 -3.98 2.39 9.22
CA TRP A 196 -2.96 1.96 8.24
C TRP A 196 -2.80 0.44 8.18
N TYR A 197 -2.58 -0.19 9.35
CA TYR A 197 -2.42 -1.64 9.46
C TYR A 197 -3.71 -2.37 9.11
N THR A 198 -4.84 -1.84 9.58
CA THR A 198 -6.16 -2.44 9.36
C THR A 198 -6.52 -2.44 7.87
N LYS A 199 -6.35 -1.31 7.18
CA LYS A 199 -6.61 -1.18 5.73
C LYS A 199 -5.77 -2.15 4.91
N ARG A 200 -4.49 -2.29 5.24
CA ARG A 200 -3.57 -3.19 4.52
C ARG A 200 -3.87 -4.65 4.81
N GLY A 201 -4.09 -5.01 6.07
CA GLY A 201 -4.48 -6.38 6.45
C GLY A 201 -5.77 -6.83 5.77
N ILE A 202 -6.80 -5.98 5.77
CA ILE A 202 -8.08 -6.27 5.10
C ILE A 202 -7.87 -6.41 3.59
N LEU A 203 -7.17 -5.46 2.94
CA LEU A 203 -6.94 -5.52 1.50
C LEU A 203 -6.10 -6.76 1.09
N SER A 204 -5.07 -7.10 1.87
CA SER A 204 -4.29 -8.33 1.69
C SER A 204 -5.18 -9.58 1.73
N GLY A 205 -6.11 -9.66 2.69
CA GLY A 205 -7.06 -10.76 2.79
C GLY A 205 -8.02 -10.84 1.59
N ILE A 206 -8.58 -9.71 1.17
CA ILE A 206 -9.47 -9.61 -0.01
C ILE A 206 -8.72 -10.04 -1.27
N TYR A 207 -7.51 -9.52 -1.49
CA TYR A 207 -6.71 -9.84 -2.65
C TYR A 207 -6.37 -11.33 -2.69
N ALA A 208 -5.85 -11.90 -1.60
CA ALA A 208 -5.51 -13.32 -1.53
C ALA A 208 -6.72 -14.24 -1.74
N ALA A 209 -7.88 -13.92 -1.16
CA ALA A 209 -9.11 -14.66 -1.36
C ALA A 209 -9.57 -14.61 -2.83
N THR A 210 -9.49 -13.43 -3.46
CA THR A 210 -9.86 -13.23 -4.86
C THR A 210 -8.91 -13.98 -5.79
N GLU A 211 -7.61 -14.01 -5.49
CA GLU A 211 -6.61 -14.73 -6.28
C GLU A 211 -6.83 -16.25 -6.24
N VAL A 212 -7.16 -16.81 -5.08
CA VAL A 212 -7.54 -18.21 -4.94
C VAL A 212 -8.87 -18.51 -5.67
N TYR A 213 -9.84 -17.61 -5.59
CA TYR A 213 -11.10 -17.72 -6.34
C TYR A 213 -10.84 -17.77 -7.85
N MET A 214 -10.01 -16.87 -8.36
CA MET A 214 -9.65 -16.76 -9.77
C MET A 214 -9.03 -18.04 -10.34
N SER A 215 -8.27 -18.79 -9.52
CA SER A 215 -7.69 -20.08 -9.94
C SER A 215 -8.73 -21.14 -10.32
N GLN A 216 -9.92 -21.06 -9.72
CA GLN A 216 -11.03 -22.01 -9.92
C GLN A 216 -12.09 -21.48 -10.89
N ASP A 217 -12.05 -20.20 -11.22
CA ASP A 217 -13.03 -19.56 -12.09
C ASP A 217 -12.92 -20.07 -13.56
N LYS A 218 -14.08 -20.40 -14.13
CA LYS A 218 -14.26 -20.89 -15.50
C LYS A 218 -15.15 -19.96 -16.34
N SER A 219 -15.61 -18.85 -15.76
CA SER A 219 -16.41 -17.85 -16.46
C SER A 219 -15.61 -17.14 -17.55
N ASP A 220 -16.30 -16.64 -18.57
CA ASP A 220 -15.67 -15.85 -19.62
C ASP A 220 -14.99 -14.61 -19.02
N ARG A 221 -13.75 -14.36 -19.43
CA ARG A 221 -12.91 -13.24 -18.96
C ARG A 221 -12.90 -13.01 -17.45
N PHE A 222 -13.08 -14.08 -16.64
CA PHE A 222 -13.12 -14.03 -15.17
C PHE A 222 -14.24 -13.14 -14.59
N THR A 223 -15.39 -13.06 -15.25
CA THR A 223 -16.53 -12.23 -14.77
C THR A 223 -16.95 -12.55 -13.34
N ASN A 224 -16.95 -13.83 -12.94
CA ASN A 224 -17.27 -14.23 -11.58
C ASN A 224 -16.21 -13.76 -10.56
N THR A 225 -14.93 -13.80 -10.93
CA THR A 225 -13.84 -13.26 -10.09
C THR A 225 -14.02 -11.77 -9.82
N TRP A 226 -14.39 -10.99 -10.84
CA TRP A 226 -14.60 -9.55 -10.68
C TRP A 226 -15.82 -9.24 -9.81
N ALA A 227 -16.90 -10.00 -9.96
CA ALA A 227 -18.07 -9.89 -9.08
C ALA A 227 -17.73 -10.24 -7.62
N PHE A 228 -16.94 -11.30 -7.40
CA PHE A 228 -16.47 -11.68 -6.07
C PHE A 228 -15.62 -10.57 -5.44
N LEU A 229 -14.68 -9.98 -6.20
CA LEU A 229 -13.88 -8.86 -5.72
C LEU A 229 -14.75 -7.67 -5.30
N ASP A 230 -15.77 -7.35 -6.09
CA ASP A 230 -16.69 -6.25 -5.81
C ASP A 230 -17.48 -6.45 -4.53
N GLU A 231 -17.97 -7.66 -4.32
CA GLU A 231 -18.66 -8.06 -3.09
C GLU A 231 -17.74 -7.91 -1.87
N ARG A 232 -16.50 -8.41 -1.95
CA ARG A 232 -15.54 -8.34 -0.83
C ARG A 232 -15.08 -6.92 -0.53
N LEU A 233 -14.91 -6.08 -1.55
CA LEU A 233 -14.59 -4.66 -1.35
C LEU A 233 -15.77 -3.91 -0.73
N ALA A 234 -17.01 -4.20 -1.13
CA ALA A 234 -18.21 -3.62 -0.53
C ALA A 234 -18.36 -4.04 0.95
N ASP A 235 -18.16 -5.31 1.27
CA ASP A 235 -18.16 -5.83 2.64
C ASP A 235 -17.13 -5.08 3.51
N SER A 236 -15.93 -4.87 3.00
CA SER A 236 -14.85 -4.20 3.72
C SER A 236 -15.15 -2.73 4.07
N ALA A 237 -15.84 -2.01 3.17
CA ALA A 237 -16.25 -0.63 3.41
C ALA A 237 -17.26 -0.55 4.57
N SER A 238 -18.15 -1.55 4.67
CA SER A 238 -19.09 -1.66 5.78
C SER A 238 -18.39 -1.93 7.11
N VAL A 239 -17.38 -2.82 7.12
CA VAL A 239 -16.61 -3.16 8.32
C VAL A 239 -15.77 -1.97 8.81
N GLY A 240 -15.11 -1.24 7.90
CA GLY A 240 -14.34 -0.04 8.24
C GLY A 240 -15.20 1.05 8.89
N SER A 241 -16.43 1.25 8.39
CA SER A 241 -17.38 2.19 8.97
C SER A 241 -17.85 1.79 10.38
N THR A 242 -17.92 0.49 10.65
CA THR A 242 -18.38 -0.05 11.95
C THR A 242 -17.28 0.05 13.01
N VAL A 243 -16.03 -0.28 12.65
CA VAL A 243 -14.88 -0.14 13.56
C VAL A 243 -14.62 1.32 13.92
N GLY A 244 -14.78 2.25 12.97
CA GLY A 244 -14.68 3.69 13.23
C GLY A 244 -15.70 4.19 14.27
N ARG A 245 -16.92 3.64 14.25
CA ARG A 245 -17.99 3.98 15.22
C ARG A 245 -17.70 3.45 16.62
N VAL A 246 -17.08 2.27 16.75
CA VAL A 246 -16.68 1.70 18.05
C VAL A 246 -15.54 2.51 18.68
N GLY A 247 -14.57 2.96 17.87
CA GLY A 247 -13.50 3.86 18.34
C GLY A 247 -14.05 5.19 18.86
N GLN A 248 -14.96 5.82 18.12
CA GLN A 248 -15.64 7.05 18.57
C GLN A 248 -16.41 6.83 19.87
N TYR A 249 -17.15 5.72 19.99
CA TYR A 249 -17.88 5.39 21.22
C TYR A 249 -16.94 5.26 22.45
N LEU A 250 -15.79 4.61 22.27
CA LEU A 250 -14.78 4.47 23.33
C LEU A 250 -14.14 5.80 23.72
N ASP A 251 -13.88 6.70 22.77
CA ASP A 251 -13.38 8.04 23.06
C ASP A 251 -14.43 8.89 23.79
N TYR A 252 -15.70 8.87 23.35
CA TYR A 252 -16.79 9.52 24.09
C TYR A 252 -16.95 8.95 25.51
N ALA A 253 -16.84 7.63 25.68
CA ALA A 253 -16.88 6.99 26.99
C ALA A 253 -15.71 7.45 27.88
N ARG A 254 -14.49 7.56 27.33
CA ARG A 254 -13.33 8.11 28.05
C ARG A 254 -13.54 9.55 28.49
N TYR A 255 -14.03 10.43 27.62
CA TYR A 255 -14.29 11.83 27.98
C TYR A 255 -15.37 11.97 29.06
N ASN A 256 -16.42 11.15 29.02
CA ASN A 256 -17.45 11.14 30.07
C ASN A 256 -16.93 10.60 31.39
N VAL A 257 -16.13 9.53 31.38
CA VAL A 257 -15.50 8.99 32.59
C VAL A 257 -14.52 10.00 33.21
N VAL A 258 -13.70 10.68 32.40
CA VAL A 258 -12.78 11.72 32.89
C VAL A 258 -13.53 12.91 33.50
N ASN A 259 -14.63 13.35 32.88
CA ASN A 259 -15.45 14.43 33.42
C ASN A 259 -16.15 14.04 34.73
N VAL A 260 -16.61 12.78 34.85
CA VAL A 260 -17.21 12.25 36.08
C VAL A 260 -16.17 12.09 37.19
N LEU A 261 -14.93 11.71 36.86
CA LEU A 261 -13.84 11.64 37.83
C LEU A 261 -13.40 13.03 38.30
N ARG A 262 -13.36 14.02 37.38
CA ARG A 262 -13.09 15.42 37.70
C ARG A 262 -14.20 16.05 38.55
N SER A 263 -15.47 15.72 38.28
CA SER A 263 -16.61 16.24 39.06
C SER A 263 -16.69 15.66 40.47
N LYS A 264 -16.08 14.49 40.71
CA LYS A 264 -15.96 13.87 42.04
C LYS A 264 -14.68 14.26 42.80
N GLY A 265 -13.95 15.28 42.33
CA GLY A 265 -12.82 15.86 43.07
C GLY A 265 -11.53 15.03 43.06
N VAL A 266 -11.43 14.04 42.17
CA VAL A 266 -10.17 13.32 41.96
C VAL A 266 -9.22 14.25 41.22
N LYS A 267 -8.02 14.51 41.79
CA LYS A 267 -6.94 15.20 41.06
C LYS A 267 -6.45 14.26 39.95
N ILE A 268 -6.76 14.61 38.71
CA ILE A 268 -6.27 13.95 37.49
C ILE A 268 -5.21 14.85 36.87
#